data_AF-R6TQ75-F1
#
_entry.id   AF-R6TQ75-F1
#
_cell.length_a   1.000
_cell.length_b   1.000
_cell.length_c   1.000
_cell.angle_alpha   90.00
_cell.angle_beta   90.00
_cell.angle_gamma   90.00
#
_symmetry.space_group_name_H-M   'P 1'
#
loop_
_entity.id
_entity.type
_entity.pdbx_description
1 polymer ?
#
loop_
_entity_poly.entity_id
_entity_poly.type
_entity_poly.pdbx_seq_one_letter_code
_entity_poly.pdbx_strand_id
1 'polypeptide(L)'
;MKRAEDFIREMESSNVLMSKEVTFNEYVSELLGFQNVVCKMVAGDAYHEQMRIDEALFLMESTARKNDVRNHPAVHNGIITMKKLSKELAITMSGAKGESLVSKTLEYLNRPNTKVYRNVYITDGQDETELDAIVLTDSGVIILEVKKVKSDLTLTEDGRMVFASDECYDKIPLGEKMAIKRKLLKNALEKAVASTGLDIPVYVDSYIVFSAPKGQYIKIDDRYRKEKHCFRTGLNRKIENYLGCAYYKHDQLDQLDKIFSEMESNVKRFETELNYDDVRRSLAEAMVVLQGEPESTAEAKSANPEERKSKVIDPKIVREKLEQKEKKNIGFDYIAAGAAACVLGFAMMLGLGFKRA
;
A
#
# COMPACT_ATOMS: atom_id res chain seq x y z
N MET A 1 30.14 -22.20 -6.72
CA MET A 1 28.99 -21.98 -5.82
C MET A 1 28.96 -20.50 -5.47
N LYS A 2 27.80 -19.83 -5.61
CA LYS A 2 27.67 -18.42 -5.20
C LYS A 2 27.86 -18.30 -3.69
N ARG A 3 28.53 -17.23 -3.25
CA ARG A 3 28.62 -16.85 -1.83
C ARG A 3 27.47 -15.89 -1.48
N ALA A 4 27.27 -15.64 -0.18
CA ALA A 4 26.24 -14.72 0.28
C ALA A 4 26.45 -13.31 -0.32
N GLU A 5 27.70 -12.86 -0.44
CA GLU A 5 28.05 -11.57 -1.03
C GLU A 5 27.61 -11.45 -2.50
N ASP A 6 27.58 -12.56 -3.25
CA ASP A 6 27.14 -12.54 -4.65
C ASP A 6 25.63 -12.27 -4.74
N PHE A 7 24.83 -12.88 -3.85
CA PHE A 7 23.39 -12.63 -3.78
C PHE A 7 23.06 -11.23 -3.26
N ILE A 8 23.82 -10.73 -2.29
CA ILE A 8 23.67 -9.36 -1.80
C ILE A 8 23.92 -8.37 -2.94
N ARG A 9 25.03 -8.51 -3.67
CA ARG A 9 25.34 -7.66 -4.84
C ARG A 9 24.27 -7.74 -5.93
N GLU A 10 23.72 -8.93 -6.17
CA GLU A 10 22.61 -9.12 -7.11
C GLU A 10 21.39 -8.31 -6.68
N MET A 11 21.02 -8.36 -5.39
CA MET A 11 19.91 -7.56 -4.86
C MET A 11 20.19 -6.06 -4.92
N GLU A 12 21.39 -5.63 -4.54
CA GLU A 12 21.82 -4.22 -4.54
C GLU A 12 21.91 -3.62 -5.96
N SER A 13 22.23 -4.44 -6.97
CA SER A 13 22.35 -3.97 -8.37
C SER A 13 21.07 -3.36 -8.93
N SER A 14 19.92 -3.68 -8.33
CA SER A 14 18.62 -3.10 -8.70
C SER A 14 18.38 -1.70 -8.12
N ASN A 15 19.22 -1.26 -7.17
CA ASN A 15 19.11 0.03 -6.47
C ASN A 15 17.75 0.30 -5.80
N VAL A 16 17.01 -0.75 -5.41
CA VAL A 16 15.73 -0.64 -4.69
C VAL A 16 15.93 -0.80 -3.19
N LEU A 17 15.21 -0.04 -2.37
CA LEU A 17 15.27 -0.07 -0.89
C LEU A 17 16.69 0.13 -0.35
N MET A 18 17.47 0.98 -1.01
CA MET A 18 18.84 1.35 -0.60
C MET A 18 18.86 2.63 0.24
N SER A 19 17.79 3.42 0.17
CA SER A 19 17.63 4.66 0.93
C SER A 19 17.17 4.37 2.36
N LYS A 20 17.72 5.10 3.34
CA LYS A 20 17.27 5.02 4.75
C LYS A 20 15.94 5.70 4.99
N GLU A 21 15.68 6.77 4.24
CA GLU A 21 14.44 7.54 4.31
C GLU A 21 13.76 7.56 2.95
N VAL A 22 12.46 7.27 2.94
CA VAL A 22 11.64 7.21 1.74
C VAL A 22 10.31 7.90 1.99
N THR A 23 9.71 8.43 0.93
CA THR A 23 8.29 8.80 0.93
C THR A 23 7.43 7.55 0.76
N PHE A 24 6.14 7.60 1.12
CA PHE A 24 5.27 6.43 1.00
C PHE A 24 5.14 5.94 -0.45
N ASN A 25 5.05 6.86 -1.41
CA ASN A 25 4.97 6.52 -2.83
C ASN A 25 6.27 5.88 -3.35
N GLU A 26 7.43 6.41 -2.96
CA GLU A 26 8.73 5.78 -3.25
C GLU A 26 8.78 4.38 -2.64
N TYR A 27 8.38 4.24 -1.37
CA TYR A 27 8.38 2.96 -0.66
C TYR A 27 7.52 1.90 -1.34
N VAL A 28 6.29 2.24 -1.74
CA VAL A 28 5.39 1.34 -2.49
C VAL A 28 6.07 0.82 -3.77
N SER A 29 6.70 1.72 -4.54
CA SER A 29 7.38 1.37 -5.79
C SER A 29 8.62 0.50 -5.54
N GLU A 30 9.47 0.90 -4.60
CA GLU A 30 10.69 0.19 -4.24
C GLU A 30 10.40 -1.20 -3.66
N LEU A 31 9.33 -1.34 -2.88
CA LEU A 31 8.92 -2.63 -2.31
C LEU A 31 8.46 -3.63 -3.39
N LEU A 32 7.75 -3.15 -4.42
CA LEU A 32 7.40 -3.96 -5.60
C LEU A 32 8.64 -4.32 -6.43
N GLY A 33 9.56 -3.37 -6.60
CA GLY A 33 10.85 -3.61 -7.24
C GLY A 33 11.64 -4.70 -6.52
N PHE A 34 11.73 -4.60 -5.19
CA PHE A 34 12.40 -5.59 -4.36
C PHE A 34 11.74 -6.96 -4.40
N GLN A 35 10.40 -7.03 -4.41
CA GLN A 35 9.69 -8.30 -4.64
C GLN A 35 10.15 -8.96 -5.94
N ASN A 36 10.22 -8.21 -7.04
CA ASN A 36 10.63 -8.76 -8.33
C ASN A 36 12.04 -9.33 -8.29
N VAL A 37 12.97 -8.64 -7.64
CA VAL A 37 14.37 -9.08 -7.47
C VAL A 37 14.43 -10.37 -6.64
N VAL A 38 13.75 -10.40 -5.49
CA VAL A 38 13.71 -11.59 -4.63
C VAL A 38 13.05 -12.78 -5.32
N CYS A 39 11.92 -12.57 -6.01
CA CYS A 39 11.25 -13.63 -6.77
C CYS A 39 12.16 -14.21 -7.86
N LYS A 40 12.89 -13.36 -8.62
CA LYS A 40 13.86 -13.82 -9.62
C LYS A 40 14.97 -14.65 -9.00
N MET A 41 15.56 -14.17 -7.90
CA MET A 41 16.64 -14.85 -7.19
C MET A 41 16.20 -16.23 -6.66
N VAL A 42 14.99 -16.33 -6.11
CA VAL A 42 14.48 -17.59 -5.52
C VAL A 42 13.99 -18.57 -6.58
N ALA A 43 13.29 -18.09 -7.61
CA ALA A 43 12.67 -18.95 -8.61
C ALA A 43 13.62 -19.36 -9.74
N GLY A 44 14.68 -18.58 -10.00
CA GLY A 44 15.61 -18.84 -11.11
C GLY A 44 14.87 -18.97 -12.43
N ASP A 45 15.08 -20.09 -13.13
CA ASP A 45 14.44 -20.39 -14.42
C ASP A 45 12.91 -20.54 -14.33
N ALA A 46 12.36 -20.78 -13.13
CA ALA A 46 10.91 -20.85 -12.92
C ALA A 46 10.26 -19.47 -12.74
N TYR A 47 11.03 -18.39 -12.76
CA TYR A 47 10.50 -17.03 -12.65
C TYR A 47 9.60 -16.69 -13.84
N HIS A 48 8.50 -16.00 -13.55
CA HIS A 48 7.67 -15.36 -14.56
C HIS A 48 7.34 -13.93 -14.11
N GLU A 49 6.98 -13.09 -15.08
CA GLU A 49 6.50 -11.74 -14.78
C GLU A 49 5.30 -11.81 -13.82
N GLN A 50 5.24 -10.85 -12.89
CA GLN A 50 4.19 -10.75 -11.86
C GLN A 50 4.20 -11.85 -10.79
N MET A 51 5.21 -12.73 -10.75
CA MET A 51 5.36 -13.69 -9.65
C MET A 51 5.37 -12.98 -8.29
N ARG A 52 4.51 -13.44 -7.39
CA ARG A 52 4.36 -12.85 -6.06
C ARG A 52 5.30 -13.48 -5.04
N ILE A 53 5.57 -12.72 -3.97
CA ILE A 53 6.45 -13.16 -2.89
C ILE A 53 5.97 -14.44 -2.18
N ASP A 54 4.67 -14.71 -2.13
CA ASP A 54 4.13 -15.93 -1.53
C ASP A 54 4.40 -17.18 -2.38
N GLU A 55 4.51 -17.02 -3.69
CA GLU A 55 4.93 -18.08 -4.61
C GLU A 55 6.42 -18.36 -4.44
N ALA A 56 7.25 -17.31 -4.38
CA ALA A 56 8.68 -17.45 -4.08
C ALA A 56 8.91 -18.10 -2.69
N LEU A 57 8.17 -17.68 -1.67
CA LEU A 57 8.20 -18.32 -0.35
C LEU A 57 7.83 -19.80 -0.42
N PHE A 58 6.80 -20.16 -1.20
CA PHE A 58 6.42 -21.56 -1.40
C PHE A 58 7.54 -22.38 -2.07
N LEU A 59 8.19 -21.82 -3.10
CA LEU A 59 9.33 -22.45 -3.76
C LEU A 59 10.49 -22.65 -2.78
N MET A 60 10.84 -21.63 -2.01
CA MET A 60 11.88 -21.68 -0.97
C MET A 60 11.60 -22.78 0.05
N GLU A 61 10.37 -22.85 0.59
CA GLU A 61 9.99 -23.90 1.54
C GLU A 61 9.98 -25.30 0.91
N SER A 62 9.62 -25.41 -0.37
CA SER A 62 9.62 -26.68 -1.11
C SER A 62 11.05 -27.19 -1.32
N THR A 63 11.96 -26.32 -1.76
CA THR A 63 13.38 -26.64 -1.93
C THR A 63 14.03 -27.01 -0.60
N ALA A 64 13.74 -26.26 0.47
CA ALA A 64 14.24 -26.58 1.81
C ALA A 64 13.84 -27.98 2.30
N ARG A 65 12.60 -28.42 1.98
CA ARG A 65 12.12 -29.77 2.31
C ARG A 65 12.76 -30.84 1.43
N LYS A 66 12.95 -30.57 0.14
CA LYS A 66 13.57 -31.51 -0.81
C LYS A 66 15.03 -31.79 -0.45
N ASN A 67 15.74 -30.77 0.02
CA ASN A 67 17.17 -30.87 0.36
C ASN A 67 17.40 -31.20 1.85
N ASP A 68 16.34 -31.43 2.63
CA ASP A 68 16.39 -31.69 4.09
C ASP A 68 17.12 -30.61 4.92
N VAL A 69 17.14 -29.37 4.44
CA VAL A 69 17.80 -28.22 5.10
C VAL A 69 16.81 -27.28 5.79
N ARG A 70 15.55 -27.69 5.95
CA ARG A 70 14.49 -26.83 6.53
C ARG A 70 14.82 -26.32 7.94
N ASN A 71 15.54 -27.11 8.72
CA ASN A 71 15.94 -26.75 10.09
C ASN A 71 17.31 -26.05 10.13
N HIS A 72 18.01 -25.89 9.01
CA HIS A 72 19.25 -25.14 8.97
C HIS A 72 18.99 -23.69 9.39
N PRO A 73 19.74 -23.10 10.35
CA PRO A 73 19.46 -21.78 10.90
C PRO A 73 19.30 -20.69 9.84
N ALA A 74 20.18 -20.66 8.84
CA ALA A 74 20.09 -19.71 7.73
C ALA A 74 18.78 -19.84 6.92
N VAL A 75 18.36 -21.07 6.60
CA VAL A 75 17.12 -21.33 5.84
C VAL A 75 15.89 -20.98 6.65
N HIS A 76 15.89 -21.33 7.94
CA HIS A 76 14.82 -20.97 8.87
C HIS A 76 14.66 -19.45 8.97
N ASN A 77 15.77 -18.72 9.16
CA ASN A 77 15.78 -17.26 9.22
C ASN A 77 15.32 -16.64 7.90
N GLY A 78 15.81 -17.13 6.76
CA GLY A 78 15.37 -16.67 5.43
C GLY A 78 13.86 -16.83 5.22
N ILE A 79 13.27 -17.97 5.62
CA ILE A 79 11.82 -18.21 5.55
C ILE A 79 11.04 -17.24 6.44
N ILE A 80 11.51 -16.97 7.66
CA ILE A 80 10.90 -15.97 8.55
C ILE A 80 10.97 -14.57 7.91
N THR A 81 12.11 -14.21 7.35
CA THR A 81 12.31 -12.94 6.65
C THR A 81 11.38 -12.79 5.45
N MET A 82 11.22 -13.84 4.62
CA MET A 82 10.25 -13.87 3.53
C MET A 82 8.81 -13.67 4.02
N LYS A 83 8.44 -14.26 5.16
CA LYS A 83 7.11 -14.07 5.76
C LYS A 83 6.89 -12.63 6.24
N LYS A 84 7.90 -12.02 6.86
CA LYS A 84 7.86 -10.60 7.26
C LYS A 84 7.70 -9.70 6.05
N LEU A 85 8.51 -9.91 5.01
CA LEU A 85 8.43 -9.18 3.75
C LEU A 85 7.06 -9.35 3.07
N SER A 86 6.53 -10.58 3.07
CA SER A 86 5.20 -10.86 2.53
C SER A 86 4.09 -10.12 3.26
N LYS A 87 4.18 -10.05 4.60
CA LYS A 87 3.24 -9.28 5.42
C LYS A 87 3.34 -7.78 5.12
N GLU A 88 4.56 -7.25 5.04
CA GLU A 88 4.82 -5.85 4.72
C GLU A 88 4.23 -5.46 3.35
N LEU A 89 4.53 -6.23 2.31
CA LEU A 89 3.93 -6.09 0.97
C LEU A 89 2.39 -6.11 1.03
N ALA A 90 1.82 -7.05 1.78
CA ALA A 90 0.37 -7.19 1.87
C ALA A 90 -0.29 -5.96 2.52
N ILE A 91 0.30 -5.41 3.59
CA ILE A 91 -0.21 -4.23 4.29
C ILE A 91 -0.10 -3.00 3.38
N THR A 92 1.12 -2.70 2.92
CA THR A 92 1.44 -1.50 2.14
C THR A 92 0.67 -1.45 0.82
N MET A 93 0.66 -2.55 0.05
CA MET A 93 -0.10 -2.61 -1.21
C MET A 93 -1.62 -2.57 -0.98
N SER A 94 -2.10 -3.07 0.16
CA SER A 94 -3.52 -3.03 0.47
C SER A 94 -3.98 -1.59 0.77
N GLY A 95 -3.21 -0.84 1.56
CA GLY A 95 -3.44 0.59 1.82
C GLY A 95 -3.45 1.41 0.53
N ALA A 96 -2.32 1.38 -0.21
CA ALA A 96 -2.17 2.10 -1.48
C ALA A 96 -3.27 1.78 -2.50
N LYS A 97 -3.72 0.52 -2.57
CA LYS A 97 -4.85 0.15 -3.45
C LYS A 97 -6.17 0.77 -3.00
N GLY A 98 -6.42 0.81 -1.70
CA GLY A 98 -7.63 1.44 -1.14
C GLY A 98 -7.69 2.91 -1.50
N GLU A 99 -6.60 3.64 -1.25
CA GLU A 99 -6.46 5.07 -1.57
C GLU A 99 -6.58 5.33 -3.07
N SER A 100 -5.89 4.54 -3.90
CA SER A 100 -5.99 4.64 -5.36
C SER A 100 -7.43 4.47 -5.87
N LEU A 101 -8.20 3.54 -5.28
CA LEU A 101 -9.60 3.32 -5.65
C LEU A 101 -10.51 4.48 -5.23
N VAL A 102 -10.26 5.08 -4.07
CA VAL A 102 -10.98 6.28 -3.61
C VAL A 102 -10.61 7.47 -4.48
N SER A 103 -9.33 7.67 -4.76
CA SER A 103 -8.80 8.70 -5.66
C SER A 103 -9.48 8.67 -7.03
N LYS A 104 -9.55 7.48 -7.66
CA LYS A 104 -10.30 7.28 -8.92
C LYS A 104 -11.79 7.59 -8.80
N THR A 105 -12.40 7.36 -7.63
CA THR A 105 -13.81 7.68 -7.41
C THR A 105 -14.04 9.19 -7.39
N LEU A 106 -13.11 9.93 -6.77
CA LEU A 106 -13.16 11.40 -6.67
C LEU A 106 -12.97 12.11 -8.01
N GLU A 107 -12.34 11.47 -9.01
CA GLU A 107 -12.24 11.99 -10.38
C GLU A 107 -13.60 12.17 -11.08
N TYR A 108 -14.65 11.50 -10.59
CA TYR A 108 -16.01 11.57 -11.14
C TYR A 108 -16.94 12.49 -10.33
N LEU A 109 -16.40 13.40 -9.52
CA LEU A 109 -17.19 14.41 -8.84
C LEU A 109 -17.68 15.46 -9.83
N ASN A 110 -18.99 15.72 -9.84
CA ASN A 110 -19.59 16.74 -10.71
C ASN A 110 -19.88 18.06 -9.99
N ARG A 111 -19.49 18.17 -8.71
CA ARG A 111 -19.75 19.35 -7.89
C ARG A 111 -18.82 20.50 -8.35
N PRO A 112 -19.36 21.68 -8.71
CA PRO A 112 -18.54 22.85 -9.02
C PRO A 112 -17.64 23.24 -7.85
N ASN A 113 -16.56 23.99 -8.13
CA ASN A 113 -15.66 24.57 -7.12
C ASN A 113 -15.14 23.54 -6.09
N THR A 114 -14.91 22.31 -6.55
CA THR A 114 -14.40 21.23 -5.71
C THR A 114 -12.96 20.92 -6.10
N LYS A 115 -12.06 20.89 -5.11
CA LYS A 115 -10.65 20.53 -5.29
C LYS A 115 -10.30 19.39 -4.34
N VAL A 116 -9.38 18.53 -4.77
CA VAL A 116 -8.97 17.33 -4.02
C VAL A 116 -7.46 17.34 -3.88
N TYR A 117 -6.99 17.22 -2.64
CA TYR A 117 -5.57 17.12 -2.29
C TYR A 117 -5.33 15.75 -1.64
N ARG A 118 -4.15 15.17 -1.83
CA ARG A 118 -3.85 13.78 -1.43
C ARG A 118 -2.54 13.71 -0.67
N ASN A 119 -2.45 12.75 0.25
CA ASN A 119 -1.23 12.47 1.02
C ASN A 119 -0.65 13.73 1.69
N VAL A 120 -1.54 14.54 2.28
CA VAL A 120 -1.15 15.82 2.88
C VAL A 120 -0.56 15.56 4.26
N TYR A 121 0.70 15.91 4.47
CA TYR A 121 1.36 15.78 5.75
C TYR A 121 1.22 17.06 6.59
N ILE A 122 0.83 16.90 7.87
CA ILE A 122 0.64 18.01 8.81
C ILE A 122 1.30 17.68 10.14
N THR A 123 1.98 18.66 10.72
CA THR A 123 2.55 18.60 12.06
C THR A 123 2.45 19.95 12.76
N ASP A 124 2.26 19.95 14.07
CA ASP A 124 2.41 21.12 14.94
C ASP A 124 3.69 21.07 15.80
N GLY A 125 4.58 20.11 15.51
CA GLY A 125 5.81 19.84 16.25
C GLY A 125 5.62 18.93 17.47
N GLN A 126 4.39 18.68 17.92
CA GLN A 126 4.06 17.73 18.98
C GLN A 126 3.35 16.50 18.41
N ASP A 127 2.29 16.74 17.65
CA ASP A 127 1.54 15.74 16.92
C ASP A 127 1.88 15.82 15.42
N GLU A 128 1.81 14.68 14.74
CA GLU A 128 1.99 14.57 13.29
C GLU A 128 0.98 13.60 12.70
N THR A 129 0.53 13.89 11.48
CA THR A 129 -0.41 13.03 10.77
C THR A 129 -0.34 13.21 9.27
N GLU A 130 -0.59 12.13 8.54
CA GLU A 130 -0.80 12.14 7.09
C GLU A 130 -2.30 12.05 6.82
N LEU A 131 -2.81 12.85 5.89
CA LEU A 131 -4.21 12.84 5.47
C LEU A 131 -4.31 12.21 4.08
N ASP A 132 -5.01 11.07 3.98
CA ASP A 132 -5.12 10.31 2.73
C ASP A 132 -5.72 11.16 1.59
N ALA A 133 -6.81 11.88 1.89
CA ALA A 133 -7.31 12.92 1.00
C ALA A 133 -8.06 14.04 1.76
N ILE A 134 -8.04 15.23 1.16
CA ILE A 134 -8.81 16.40 1.56
C ILE A 134 -9.66 16.83 0.38
N VAL A 135 -10.96 17.05 0.61
CA VAL A 135 -11.87 17.61 -0.37
C VAL A 135 -12.25 19.02 0.08
N LEU A 136 -11.80 20.02 -0.66
CA LEU A 136 -12.22 21.40 -0.51
C LEU A 136 -13.47 21.62 -1.37
N THR A 137 -14.54 22.12 -0.75
CA THR A 137 -15.77 22.55 -1.42
C THR A 137 -16.07 23.99 -1.04
N ASP A 138 -16.98 24.65 -1.77
CA ASP A 138 -17.56 25.93 -1.38
C ASP A 138 -18.30 25.91 -0.03
N SER A 139 -18.61 24.73 0.50
CA SER A 139 -19.38 24.57 1.74
C SER A 139 -18.55 24.10 2.94
N GLY A 140 -17.24 23.87 2.76
CA GLY A 140 -16.36 23.39 3.82
C GLY A 140 -15.23 22.48 3.34
N VAL A 141 -14.39 22.07 4.29
CA VAL A 141 -13.26 21.16 4.09
C VAL A 141 -13.62 19.78 4.65
N ILE A 142 -13.35 18.71 3.90
CA ILE A 142 -13.66 17.34 4.29
C ILE A 142 -12.39 16.49 4.25
N ILE A 143 -12.00 15.91 5.38
CA ILE A 143 -10.96 14.88 5.44
C ILE A 143 -11.57 13.53 5.06
N LEU A 144 -10.89 12.77 4.21
CA LEU A 144 -11.24 11.39 3.89
C LEU A 144 -10.15 10.46 4.43
N GLU A 145 -10.51 9.61 5.38
CA GLU A 145 -9.66 8.52 5.90
C GLU A 145 -10.06 7.21 5.21
N VAL A 146 -9.17 6.60 4.46
CA VAL A 146 -9.46 5.41 3.67
C VAL A 146 -9.13 4.15 4.46
N LYS A 147 -10.12 3.26 4.59
CA LYS A 147 -9.93 1.92 5.15
C LYS A 147 -10.37 0.86 4.16
N LYS A 148 -9.44 0.04 3.71
CA LYS A 148 -9.76 -1.13 2.91
C LYS A 148 -10.27 -2.25 3.81
N VAL A 149 -11.46 -2.74 3.52
CA VAL A 149 -12.17 -3.73 4.33
C VAL A 149 -12.55 -4.94 3.47
N LYS A 150 -12.44 -6.14 4.04
CA LYS A 150 -12.72 -7.41 3.33
C LYS A 150 -13.69 -8.32 4.09
N SER A 151 -14.16 -7.89 5.25
CA SER A 151 -15.06 -8.62 6.13
C SER A 151 -15.85 -7.63 6.96
N ASP A 152 -16.89 -8.13 7.61
CA ASP A 152 -17.66 -7.38 8.61
C ASP A 152 -16.74 -6.84 9.71
N LEU A 153 -17.11 -5.67 10.22
CA LEU A 153 -16.35 -4.95 11.24
C LEU A 153 -17.27 -4.25 12.23
N THR A 154 -16.72 -3.98 13.41
CA THR A 154 -17.34 -3.20 14.47
C THR A 154 -16.48 -1.96 14.73
N LEU A 155 -17.12 -0.80 14.82
CA LEU A 155 -16.54 0.37 15.48
C LEU A 155 -16.99 0.30 16.93
N THR A 156 -16.08 -0.07 17.83
CA THR A 156 -16.35 -0.29 19.26
C THR A 156 -16.76 1.00 19.97
N GLU A 157 -17.26 0.88 21.19
CA GLU A 157 -17.72 2.00 22.01
C GLU A 157 -16.59 3.02 22.30
N ASP A 158 -15.33 2.57 22.35
CA ASP A 158 -14.13 3.42 22.49
C ASP A 158 -13.57 3.92 21.15
N GLY A 159 -14.20 3.56 20.02
CA GLY A 159 -13.84 4.04 18.68
C GLY A 159 -12.73 3.26 17.99
N ARG A 160 -12.42 2.03 18.44
CA ARG A 160 -11.52 1.12 17.74
C ARG A 160 -12.24 0.41 16.59
N MET A 161 -11.50 0.14 15.53
CA MET A 161 -11.97 -0.70 14.43
C MET A 161 -11.51 -2.13 14.69
N VAL A 162 -12.46 -3.06 14.80
CA VAL A 162 -12.21 -4.50 14.94
C VAL A 162 -12.92 -5.27 13.85
N PHE A 163 -12.25 -6.26 13.27
CA PHE A 163 -12.89 -7.19 12.34
C PHE A 163 -13.60 -8.30 13.12
N ALA A 164 -14.51 -9.03 12.48
CA ALA A 164 -15.31 -10.12 13.11
C ALA A 164 -14.49 -11.23 13.82
N SER A 165 -13.15 -11.21 13.74
CA SER A 165 -12.20 -12.05 14.47
C SER A 165 -11.55 -11.39 15.70
N ASP A 166 -12.10 -10.27 16.21
CA ASP A 166 -11.62 -9.48 17.37
C ASP A 166 -10.21 -8.87 17.23
N GLU A 167 -9.64 -8.88 16.02
CA GLU A 167 -8.31 -8.31 15.81
C GLU A 167 -8.38 -6.78 15.66
N CYS A 168 -7.85 -6.06 16.65
CA CYS A 168 -7.49 -4.65 16.54
C CYS A 168 -5.97 -4.53 16.33
N TYR A 169 -5.56 -4.05 15.16
CA TYR A 169 -4.13 -3.86 14.85
C TYR A 169 -3.62 -2.46 15.22
N ASP A 170 -4.53 -1.54 15.55
CA ASP A 170 -4.21 -0.15 15.79
C ASP A 170 -3.89 0.13 17.26
N LYS A 171 -2.73 0.77 17.51
CA LYS A 171 -2.31 1.20 18.85
C LYS A 171 -3.30 2.18 19.47
N ILE A 172 -3.78 3.14 18.67
CA ILE A 172 -4.74 4.17 19.07
C ILE A 172 -6.11 3.95 18.39
N PRO A 173 -7.24 4.22 19.07
CA PRO A 173 -8.56 4.14 18.48
C PRO A 173 -8.70 4.98 17.20
N LEU A 174 -9.47 4.48 16.23
CA LEU A 174 -9.70 5.17 14.97
C LEU A 174 -10.42 6.52 15.19
N GLY A 175 -11.38 6.57 16.11
CA GLY A 175 -12.04 7.83 16.48
C GLY A 175 -11.07 8.89 17.02
N GLU A 176 -10.09 8.47 17.81
CA GLU A 176 -9.04 9.37 18.32
C GLU A 176 -8.12 9.87 17.20
N LYS A 177 -7.70 8.98 16.28
CA LYS A 177 -6.96 9.36 15.07
C LYS A 177 -7.70 10.45 14.28
N MET A 178 -8.99 10.24 14.04
CA MET A 178 -9.82 11.19 13.30
C MET A 178 -9.93 12.55 14.02
N ALA A 179 -10.05 12.55 15.35
CA ALA A 179 -10.08 13.77 16.14
C ALA A 179 -8.76 14.56 16.04
N ILE A 180 -7.62 13.89 16.14
CA ILE A 180 -6.29 14.50 15.98
C ILE A 180 -6.15 15.10 14.57
N LYS A 181 -6.53 14.35 13.53
CA LYS A 181 -6.51 14.81 12.12
C LYS A 181 -7.32 16.10 11.93
N ARG A 182 -8.55 16.14 12.44
CA ARG A 182 -9.40 17.35 12.37
C ARG A 182 -8.77 18.53 13.10
N LYS A 183 -8.27 18.31 14.33
CA LYS A 183 -7.62 19.35 15.15
C LYS A 183 -6.40 19.93 14.45
N LEU A 184 -5.49 19.08 13.98
CA LEU A 184 -4.25 19.50 13.31
C LEU A 184 -4.55 20.28 12.04
N LEU A 185 -5.42 19.76 11.17
CA LEU A 185 -5.77 20.47 9.94
C LEU A 185 -6.45 21.81 10.22
N LYS A 186 -7.41 21.83 11.15
CA LYS A 186 -8.09 23.07 11.53
C LYS A 186 -7.10 24.13 12.02
N ASN A 187 -6.22 23.77 12.94
CA ASN A 187 -5.22 24.69 13.48
C ASN A 187 -4.24 25.19 12.40
N ALA A 188 -3.81 24.30 11.51
CA ALA A 188 -2.92 24.64 10.41
C ALA A 188 -3.58 25.65 9.45
N LEU A 189 -4.85 25.43 9.11
CA LEU A 189 -5.63 26.35 8.27
C LEU A 189 -5.89 27.67 8.96
N GLU A 190 -6.30 27.70 10.22
CA GLU A 190 -6.55 28.95 10.97
C GLU A 190 -5.29 29.81 11.04
N LYS A 191 -4.13 29.18 11.29
CA LYS A 191 -2.84 29.87 11.30
C LYS A 191 -2.47 30.43 9.91
N ALA A 192 -2.66 29.64 8.86
CA ALA A 192 -2.36 30.05 7.49
C ALA A 192 -3.31 31.15 6.99
N VAL A 193 -4.59 31.10 7.35
CA VAL A 193 -5.56 32.15 7.04
C VAL A 193 -5.20 33.43 7.79
N ALA A 194 -4.91 33.34 9.09
CA ALA A 194 -4.56 34.51 9.90
C ALA A 194 -3.32 35.26 9.37
N SER A 195 -2.32 34.54 8.82
CA SER A 195 -1.14 35.18 8.23
C SER A 195 -1.44 35.92 6.92
N THR A 196 -2.54 35.60 6.23
CA THR A 196 -3.00 36.34 5.04
C THR A 196 -3.81 37.59 5.36
N GLY A 197 -4.18 37.81 6.63
CA GLY A 197 -5.01 38.94 7.07
C GLY A 197 -6.48 38.85 6.65
N LEU A 198 -6.93 37.68 6.21
CA LEU A 198 -8.32 37.42 5.80
C LEU A 198 -9.12 36.78 6.95
N ASP A 199 -10.39 37.13 7.03
CA ASP A 199 -11.35 36.49 7.93
C ASP A 199 -12.10 35.37 7.18
N ILE A 200 -11.45 34.19 7.11
CA ILE A 200 -12.04 32.98 6.51
C ILE A 200 -12.36 32.00 7.64
N PRO A 201 -13.65 31.68 7.89
CA PRO A 201 -13.99 30.74 8.94
C PRO A 201 -13.61 29.31 8.54
N VAL A 202 -12.84 28.62 9.38
CA VAL A 202 -12.34 27.27 9.09
C VAL A 202 -13.27 26.22 9.68
N TYR A 203 -13.88 25.42 8.80
CA TYR A 203 -14.71 24.27 9.18
C TYR A 203 -14.17 23.00 8.55
N VAL A 204 -13.73 22.07 9.40
CA VAL A 204 -13.20 20.77 9.00
C VAL A 204 -14.15 19.67 9.44
N ASP A 205 -14.67 18.95 8.46
CA ASP A 205 -15.45 17.73 8.63
C ASP A 205 -14.61 16.52 8.21
N SER A 206 -15.13 15.31 8.42
CA SER A 206 -14.41 14.12 8.01
C SER A 206 -15.30 12.91 7.78
N TYR A 207 -14.86 12.03 6.88
CA TYR A 207 -15.44 10.70 6.69
C TYR A 207 -14.38 9.62 6.77
N ILE A 208 -14.72 8.51 7.42
CA ILE A 208 -14.07 7.23 7.20
C ILE A 208 -14.69 6.60 5.94
N VAL A 209 -13.85 6.36 4.94
CA VAL A 209 -14.24 5.80 3.64
C VAL A 209 -13.82 4.34 3.56
N PHE A 210 -14.80 3.46 3.62
CA PHE A 210 -14.60 2.03 3.49
C PHE A 210 -14.51 1.61 2.03
N SER A 211 -13.34 1.12 1.62
CA SER A 211 -13.11 0.55 0.30
C SER A 211 -13.26 -0.98 0.34
N ALA A 212 -14.46 -1.45 -0.02
CA ALA A 212 -14.78 -2.87 -0.11
C ALA A 212 -14.58 -3.44 -1.54
N PRO A 213 -14.30 -4.74 -1.69
CA PRO A 213 -14.34 -5.43 -2.98
C PRO A 213 -15.69 -5.28 -3.68
N LYS A 214 -15.67 -5.24 -5.02
CA LYS A 214 -16.89 -5.15 -5.83
C LYS A 214 -17.77 -6.39 -5.58
N GLY A 215 -19.07 -6.17 -5.36
CA GLY A 215 -20.05 -7.25 -5.18
C GLY A 215 -20.04 -7.89 -3.79
N GLN A 216 -19.19 -7.45 -2.87
CA GLN A 216 -19.18 -7.93 -1.50
C GLN A 216 -20.00 -6.99 -0.61
N TYR A 217 -20.98 -7.55 0.09
CA TYR A 217 -21.65 -6.85 1.18
C TYR A 217 -20.80 -6.96 2.45
N ILE A 218 -20.56 -5.84 3.11
CA ILE A 218 -19.85 -5.76 4.38
C ILE A 218 -20.76 -5.04 5.36
N LYS A 219 -21.04 -5.67 6.51
CA LYS A 219 -21.77 -5.07 7.60
C LYS A 219 -20.81 -4.28 8.49
N ILE A 220 -21.22 -3.07 8.83
CA ILE A 220 -20.55 -2.21 9.83
C ILE A 220 -21.47 -2.13 11.05
N ASP A 221 -21.02 -2.62 12.19
CA ASP A 221 -21.65 -2.41 13.50
C ASP A 221 -21.02 -1.17 14.14
N ASP A 222 -21.63 0.00 13.94
CA ASP A 222 -21.14 1.26 14.53
C ASP A 222 -21.72 1.50 15.92
N ARG A 223 -20.94 1.12 16.93
CA ARG A 223 -21.24 1.39 18.36
C ARG A 223 -20.59 2.70 18.83
N TYR A 224 -19.60 3.22 18.10
CA TYR A 224 -18.95 4.49 18.41
C TYR A 224 -19.87 5.69 18.17
N ARG A 225 -20.56 5.71 17.01
CA ARG A 225 -21.60 6.69 16.61
C ARG A 225 -21.16 8.16 16.58
N LYS A 226 -19.86 8.46 16.68
CA LYS A 226 -19.33 9.84 16.62
C LYS A 226 -18.61 10.15 15.31
N GLU A 227 -18.13 9.15 14.57
CA GLU A 227 -17.51 9.34 13.26
C GLU A 227 -18.51 9.15 12.12
N LYS A 228 -18.45 10.03 11.12
CA LYS A 228 -19.16 9.80 9.87
C LYS A 228 -18.40 8.77 9.07
N HIS A 229 -19.11 7.81 8.49
CA HIS A 229 -18.51 6.83 7.61
C HIS A 229 -19.38 6.57 6.38
N CYS A 230 -18.75 6.12 5.30
CA CYS A 230 -19.45 5.66 4.11
C CYS A 230 -18.62 4.62 3.37
N PHE A 231 -19.27 3.85 2.50
CA PHE A 231 -18.54 3.06 1.52
C PHE A 231 -18.13 3.93 0.34
N ARG A 232 -17.00 3.59 -0.29
CA ARG A 232 -16.52 4.23 -1.53
C ARG A 232 -17.62 4.36 -2.59
N THR A 233 -18.50 3.36 -2.73
CA THR A 233 -19.61 3.37 -3.70
C THR A 233 -20.64 4.48 -3.46
N GLY A 234 -20.75 5.00 -2.23
CA GLY A 234 -21.62 6.11 -1.88
C GLY A 234 -20.89 7.44 -1.72
N LEU A 235 -19.57 7.49 -1.91
CA LEU A 235 -18.73 8.64 -1.60
C LEU A 235 -19.09 9.87 -2.44
N ASN A 236 -19.20 9.73 -3.77
CA ASN A 236 -19.50 10.87 -4.65
C ASN A 236 -20.83 11.51 -4.26
N ARG A 237 -21.87 10.70 -4.05
CA ARG A 237 -23.17 11.21 -3.59
C ARG A 237 -23.06 11.95 -2.25
N LYS A 238 -22.18 11.53 -1.33
CA LYS A 238 -21.97 12.22 -0.05
C LYS A 238 -21.30 13.58 -0.23
N ILE A 239 -20.31 13.67 -1.11
CA ILE A 239 -19.59 14.92 -1.41
C ILE A 239 -20.47 15.87 -2.22
N GLU A 240 -21.17 15.37 -3.24
CA GLU A 240 -22.06 16.18 -4.08
C GLU A 240 -23.18 16.82 -3.26
N ASN A 241 -23.76 16.08 -2.32
CA ASN A 241 -24.82 16.58 -1.43
C ASN A 241 -24.27 17.15 -0.12
N TYR A 242 -22.97 17.42 -0.01
CA TYR A 242 -22.39 17.96 1.20
C TYR A 242 -22.93 19.36 1.48
N LEU A 243 -23.48 19.53 2.67
CA LEU A 243 -23.92 20.80 3.23
C LEU A 243 -23.11 21.01 4.51
N GLY A 244 -22.01 21.75 4.39
CA GLY A 244 -21.18 22.09 5.53
C GLY A 244 -21.65 23.36 6.24
N CYS A 245 -20.81 23.85 7.16
CA CYS A 245 -21.11 25.04 7.97
C CYS A 245 -20.52 26.33 7.40
N ALA A 246 -19.88 26.25 6.23
CA ALA A 246 -19.24 27.39 5.57
C ALA A 246 -19.97 27.75 4.27
N TYR A 247 -19.75 28.98 3.81
CA TYR A 247 -19.99 29.36 2.41
C TYR A 247 -18.81 30.21 1.94
N TYR A 248 -17.82 29.56 1.31
CA TYR A 248 -16.62 30.20 0.82
C TYR A 248 -16.89 30.91 -0.50
N LYS A 249 -16.59 32.20 -0.53
CA LYS A 249 -16.55 32.97 -1.78
C LYS A 249 -15.39 32.51 -2.67
N HIS A 250 -15.45 32.87 -3.95
CA HIS A 250 -14.45 32.45 -4.93
C HIS A 250 -13.02 32.84 -4.54
N ASP A 251 -12.82 34.07 -4.06
CA ASP A 251 -11.53 34.55 -3.56
C ASP A 251 -11.05 33.76 -2.34
N GLN A 252 -11.95 33.43 -1.40
CA GLN A 252 -11.61 32.62 -0.24
C GLN A 252 -11.22 31.19 -0.64
N LEU A 253 -11.92 30.59 -1.62
CA LEU A 253 -11.59 29.28 -2.16
C LEU A 253 -10.23 29.26 -2.85
N ASP A 254 -9.88 30.29 -3.60
CA ASP A 254 -8.58 30.39 -4.25
C ASP A 254 -7.43 30.55 -3.25
N GLN A 255 -7.67 31.20 -2.11
CA GLN A 255 -6.67 31.29 -1.04
C GLN A 255 -6.51 29.97 -0.29
N LEU A 256 -7.63 29.32 0.06
CA LEU A 256 -7.59 27.98 0.65
C LEU A 256 -6.90 26.98 -0.29
N ASP A 257 -7.16 27.07 -1.59
CA ASP A 257 -6.49 26.25 -2.59
C ASP A 257 -4.97 26.40 -2.55
N LYS A 258 -4.46 27.64 -2.54
CA LYS A 258 -3.02 27.89 -2.44
C LYS A 258 -2.43 27.28 -1.17
N ILE A 259 -3.09 27.47 -0.02
CA ILE A 259 -2.67 26.90 1.26
C ILE A 259 -2.59 25.37 1.15
N PHE A 260 -3.62 24.72 0.58
CA PHE A 260 -3.62 23.27 0.44
C PHE A 260 -2.58 22.77 -0.57
N SER A 261 -2.37 23.47 -1.69
CA SER A 261 -1.30 23.12 -2.64
C SER A 261 0.09 23.20 -2.01
N GLU A 262 0.34 24.20 -1.16
CA GLU A 262 1.57 24.30 -0.38
C GLU A 262 1.69 23.15 0.64
N MET A 263 0.61 22.81 1.34
CA MET A 263 0.61 21.68 2.28
C MET A 263 0.83 20.33 1.58
N GLU A 264 0.19 20.09 0.43
CA GLU A 264 0.35 18.87 -0.38
C GLU A 264 1.78 18.70 -0.90
N SER A 265 2.49 19.80 -1.12
CA SER A 265 3.91 19.77 -1.52
C SER A 265 4.85 19.30 -0.40
N ASN A 266 4.40 19.33 0.85
CA ASN A 266 5.17 18.81 1.99
C ASN A 266 5.03 17.30 2.05
N VAL A 267 6.06 16.59 1.57
CA VAL A 267 6.06 15.12 1.61
C VAL A 267 6.83 14.62 2.83
N LYS A 268 6.19 13.79 3.66
CA LYS A 268 6.85 13.12 4.77
C LYS A 268 7.82 12.07 4.23
N ARG A 269 9.08 12.12 4.69
CA ARG A 269 10.00 10.99 4.59
C ARG A 269 10.03 10.25 5.92
N PHE A 270 10.14 8.94 5.87
CA PHE A 270 10.20 8.10 7.05
C PHE A 270 11.23 6.98 6.89
N GLU A 271 11.73 6.49 8.02
CA GLU A 271 12.53 5.27 8.09
C GLU A 271 11.63 4.05 8.09
N THR A 272 11.97 3.05 7.27
CA THR A 272 11.18 1.83 7.13
C THR A 272 11.28 0.95 8.38
N GLU A 273 10.19 0.28 8.76
CA GLU A 273 10.21 -0.62 9.93
C GLU A 273 11.17 -1.81 9.77
N LEU A 274 11.37 -2.27 8.52
CA LEU A 274 12.33 -3.33 8.21
C LEU A 274 13.70 -2.73 7.88
N ASN A 275 14.76 -3.31 8.46
CA ASN A 275 16.12 -3.08 8.01
C ASN A 275 16.41 -3.92 6.76
N TYR A 276 16.43 -3.30 5.58
CA TYR A 276 16.61 -4.02 4.32
C TYR A 276 18.00 -4.61 4.12
N ASP A 277 19.02 -4.13 4.84
CA ASP A 277 20.35 -4.75 4.83
C ASP A 277 20.32 -6.12 5.53
N ASP A 278 19.60 -6.21 6.65
CA ASP A 278 19.40 -7.47 7.37
C ASP A 278 18.48 -8.43 6.57
N VAL A 279 17.50 -7.88 5.84
CA VAL A 279 16.67 -8.66 4.92
C VAL A 279 17.54 -9.27 3.81
N ARG A 280 18.37 -8.47 3.13
CA ARG A 280 19.29 -8.95 2.08
C ARG A 280 20.24 -10.01 2.63
N ARG A 281 20.87 -9.77 3.78
CA ARG A 281 21.78 -10.73 4.41
C ARG A 281 21.08 -12.07 4.72
N SER A 282 19.92 -12.01 5.37
CA SER A 282 19.17 -13.22 5.73
C SER A 282 18.74 -14.04 4.52
N LEU A 283 18.31 -13.37 3.44
CA LEU A 283 17.92 -14.05 2.21
C LEU A 283 19.15 -14.66 1.51
N ALA A 284 20.25 -13.91 1.41
CA ALA A 284 21.49 -14.39 0.80
C ALA A 284 22.07 -15.62 1.50
N GLU A 285 22.15 -15.61 2.83
CA GLU A 285 22.60 -16.76 3.62
C GLU A 285 21.73 -18.00 3.40
N ALA A 286 20.41 -17.81 3.33
CA ALA A 286 19.49 -18.91 3.04
C ALA A 286 19.68 -19.47 1.63
N MET A 287 19.91 -18.60 0.63
CA MET A 287 20.12 -19.01 -0.75
C MET A 287 21.41 -19.83 -0.93
N VAL A 288 22.48 -19.50 -0.21
CA VAL A 288 23.73 -20.30 -0.22
C VAL A 288 23.46 -21.74 0.20
N VAL A 289 22.68 -21.95 1.26
CA VAL A 289 22.35 -23.29 1.77
C VAL A 289 21.37 -24.02 0.84
N LEU A 290 20.39 -23.30 0.29
CA LEU A 290 19.38 -23.89 -0.62
C LEU A 290 19.97 -24.30 -1.97
N GLN A 291 20.98 -23.57 -2.47
CA GLN A 291 21.68 -23.86 -3.72
C GLN A 291 22.96 -24.69 -3.52
N GLY A 292 23.37 -24.92 -2.28
CA GLY A 292 24.45 -25.84 -1.95
C GLY A 292 24.07 -27.27 -2.33
N GLU A 293 25.06 -28.06 -2.76
CA GLU A 293 24.85 -29.51 -2.82
C GLU A 293 24.48 -30.01 -1.42
N PRO A 294 23.56 -30.98 -1.29
CA PRO A 294 23.33 -31.59 0.00
C PRO A 294 24.67 -32.15 0.48
N GLU A 295 25.23 -31.58 1.55
CA GLU A 295 26.39 -32.19 2.19
C GLU A 295 25.98 -33.63 2.47
N SER A 296 26.64 -34.57 1.78
CA SER A 296 26.51 -35.97 2.13
C SER A 296 26.81 -36.00 3.62
N THR A 297 25.83 -36.40 4.41
CA THR A 297 25.96 -36.69 5.84
C THR A 297 26.88 -37.89 5.97
N ALA A 298 28.17 -37.66 5.71
CA ALA A 298 29.26 -38.55 6.07
C ALA A 298 29.54 -38.30 7.55
N GLU A 299 28.62 -38.80 8.38
CA GLU A 299 28.86 -39.37 9.72
C GLU A 299 27.52 -39.51 10.47
N ALA A 300 26.73 -40.51 10.07
CA ALA A 300 25.77 -41.13 10.98
C ALA A 300 25.92 -42.65 10.86
N LYS A 301 26.74 -43.22 11.74
CA LYS A 301 26.76 -44.67 11.96
C LYS A 301 25.45 -45.10 12.61
N SER A 302 24.88 -46.14 12.00
CA SER A 302 24.03 -47.21 12.55
C SER A 302 22.50 -47.02 12.66
N ALA A 303 21.81 -47.83 11.83
CA ALA A 303 20.53 -48.55 11.99
C ALA A 303 19.26 -47.75 12.33
N ASN A 304 18.11 -47.90 11.65
CA ASN A 304 17.45 -49.09 11.08
C ASN A 304 16.40 -48.62 10.03
N PRO A 305 16.03 -49.39 8.99
CA PRO A 305 15.09 -48.95 7.96
C PRO A 305 13.66 -49.39 8.29
N GLU A 306 12.74 -48.44 8.49
CA GLU A 306 11.31 -48.68 8.33
C GLU A 306 10.74 -47.81 7.21
N GLU A 307 10.18 -48.51 6.22
CA GLU A 307 9.52 -47.97 5.03
C GLU A 307 8.45 -46.93 5.38
N ARG A 308 8.57 -45.72 4.84
CA ARG A 308 7.42 -44.84 4.61
C ARG A 308 7.26 -44.61 3.12
N LYS A 309 6.32 -45.34 2.52
CA LYS A 309 5.81 -45.10 1.16
C LYS A 309 5.25 -43.69 1.07
N SER A 310 5.99 -42.77 0.46
CA SER A 310 5.47 -41.49 0.01
C SER A 310 4.63 -41.71 -1.25
N LYS A 311 3.36 -41.30 -1.20
CA LYS A 311 2.51 -41.24 -2.39
C LYS A 311 3.11 -40.21 -3.35
N VAL A 312 3.64 -40.67 -4.47
CA VAL A 312 4.00 -39.86 -5.62
C VAL A 312 2.75 -39.12 -6.09
N ILE A 313 2.74 -37.80 -5.99
CA ILE A 313 1.68 -36.97 -6.59
C ILE A 313 2.08 -36.74 -8.04
N ASP A 314 1.22 -37.16 -8.96
CA ASP A 314 1.41 -37.05 -10.41
C ASP A 314 1.54 -35.56 -10.83
N PRO A 315 2.63 -35.16 -11.52
CA PRO A 315 2.85 -33.80 -11.98
C PRO A 315 1.72 -33.22 -12.84
N LYS A 316 0.89 -34.06 -13.47
CA LYS A 316 -0.28 -33.60 -14.24
C LYS A 316 -1.35 -32.95 -13.36
N ILE A 317 -1.53 -33.42 -12.12
CA ILE A 317 -2.53 -32.89 -11.18
C ILE A 317 -2.12 -31.50 -10.66
N VAL A 318 -0.82 -31.23 -10.57
CA VAL A 318 -0.30 -29.90 -10.19
C VAL A 318 -0.51 -28.88 -11.31
N ARG A 319 -0.33 -29.31 -12.56
CA ARG A 319 -0.51 -28.48 -13.76
C ARG A 319 -1.97 -28.07 -13.99
N GLU A 320 -2.92 -29.01 -13.82
CA GLU A 320 -4.35 -28.71 -13.92
C GLU A 320 -4.84 -27.74 -12.84
N LYS A 321 -4.26 -27.81 -11.63
CA LYS A 321 -4.57 -26.85 -10.54
C LYS A 321 -4.02 -25.45 -10.78
N LEU A 322 -2.90 -25.32 -11.50
CA LEU A 322 -2.33 -24.03 -11.91
C LEU A 322 -3.17 -23.38 -13.02
N GLU A 323 -3.56 -24.15 -14.04
CA GLU A 323 -4.38 -23.66 -15.16
C GLU A 323 -5.81 -23.26 -14.73
N GLN A 324 -6.40 -23.92 -13.72
CA GLN A 324 -7.69 -23.50 -13.14
C GLN A 324 -7.58 -22.20 -12.32
N LYS A 325 -6.38 -21.85 -11.82
CA LYS A 325 -6.15 -20.63 -11.04
C LYS A 325 -5.92 -19.42 -11.95
N GLU A 326 -5.28 -19.61 -13.11
CA GLU A 326 -5.13 -18.58 -14.15
C GLU A 326 -6.48 -18.11 -14.71
N LYS A 327 -7.46 -19.01 -14.90
CA LYS A 327 -8.80 -18.64 -15.38
C LYS A 327 -9.63 -17.78 -14.40
N LYS A 328 -9.19 -17.63 -13.15
CA LYS A 328 -9.86 -16.78 -12.14
C LYS A 328 -9.20 -15.41 -11.91
N ASN A 329 -8.02 -15.17 -12.47
CA ASN A 329 -7.28 -13.92 -12.30
C ASN A 329 -7.17 -13.16 -13.63
N ILE A 330 -8.29 -12.63 -14.11
CA ILE A 330 -8.28 -11.63 -15.18
C ILE A 330 -7.95 -10.26 -14.55
N GLY A 331 -6.70 -9.83 -14.76
CA GLY A 331 -6.31 -8.45 -15.05
C GLY A 331 -6.14 -7.48 -13.87
N PHE A 332 -4.90 -7.13 -13.54
CA PHE A 332 -4.58 -5.85 -12.90
C PHE A 332 -3.23 -5.32 -13.37
N ASP A 333 -3.25 -4.56 -14.46
CA ASP A 333 -2.15 -3.69 -14.86
C ASP A 333 -2.03 -2.52 -13.87
N TYR A 334 -0.82 -2.34 -13.33
CA TYR A 334 -0.40 -1.08 -12.73
C TYR A 334 0.47 -0.36 -13.76
N ILE A 335 -0.09 0.65 -14.44
CA ILE A 335 0.74 1.62 -15.16
C ILE A 335 1.32 2.56 -14.10
N ALA A 336 2.59 2.39 -13.81
CA ALA A 336 3.40 3.40 -13.13
C ALA A 336 3.62 4.55 -14.12
N ALA A 337 2.79 5.59 -14.04
CA ALA A 337 3.07 6.87 -14.70
C ALA A 337 3.75 7.78 -13.68
N GLY A 338 5.09 7.73 -13.64
CA GLY A 338 5.89 8.82 -13.10
C GLY A 338 5.82 10.00 -14.05
N ALA A 339 5.46 11.19 -13.55
CA ALA A 339 5.56 12.43 -14.29
C ALA A 339 6.54 13.36 -13.57
N ALA A 340 7.80 13.27 -13.95
CA ALA A 340 8.75 14.37 -13.84
C ALA A 340 8.65 15.24 -15.10
N ALA A 341 8.81 16.54 -14.91
CA ALA A 341 8.29 17.60 -15.75
C ALA A 341 9.22 18.09 -16.88
N CYS A 342 8.63 18.98 -17.69
CA CYS A 342 9.22 20.13 -18.41
C CYS A 342 9.61 20.01 -19.91
N VAL A 343 8.73 20.63 -20.72
CA VAL A 343 8.98 21.72 -21.70
C VAL A 343 10.12 21.57 -22.72
N LEU A 344 9.75 21.60 -24.01
CA LEU A 344 10.18 22.63 -24.97
C LEU A 344 9.37 22.52 -26.26
N GLY A 345 8.73 23.62 -26.65
CA GLY A 345 7.95 23.73 -27.88
C GLY A 345 8.80 24.01 -29.11
N PHE A 346 8.25 23.72 -30.28
CA PHE A 346 8.44 24.54 -31.48
C PHE A 346 7.21 24.41 -32.37
N ALA A 347 6.72 25.56 -32.83
CA ALA A 347 5.62 25.71 -33.75
C ALA A 347 5.98 25.25 -35.18
N MET A 348 4.99 24.79 -35.96
CA MET A 348 4.64 25.44 -37.23
C MET A 348 3.38 24.85 -37.89
N MET A 349 2.59 25.78 -38.41
CA MET A 349 1.47 25.70 -39.35
C MET A 349 1.45 24.55 -40.37
N LEU A 350 0.21 24.12 -40.69
CA LEU A 350 -0.46 24.09 -42.01
C LEU A 350 -1.68 23.17 -41.82
N GLY A 351 -2.94 23.62 -41.87
CA GLY A 351 -3.60 24.22 -43.04
C GLY A 351 -4.38 23.13 -43.78
N LEU A 352 -5.69 23.38 -44.03
CA LEU A 352 -6.65 22.59 -44.84
C LEU A 352 -7.29 21.42 -44.05
N GLY A 353 -8.56 21.41 -43.66
CA GLY A 353 -9.76 21.89 -44.34
C GLY A 353 -10.34 20.77 -45.19
N PHE A 354 -11.37 20.06 -44.71
CA PHE A 354 -12.40 19.47 -45.58
C PHE A 354 -13.68 19.11 -44.79
N LYS A 355 -14.75 19.85 -45.11
CA LYS A 355 -16.15 19.44 -44.96
C LYS A 355 -16.45 18.24 -45.86
N ARG A 356 -17.32 17.34 -45.39
CA ARG A 356 -18.39 16.60 -46.13
C ARG A 356 -18.87 15.48 -45.19
N ALA A 357 -20.15 15.18 -45.06
CA ALA A 357 -21.39 15.70 -45.62
C ALA A 357 -22.50 15.46 -44.58
#